data_AF-A0A2D4LVU0-F1
#
_entry.id   AF-A0A2D4LVU0-F1
#
_cell.length_a   1.000
_cell.length_b   1.000
_cell.length_c   1.000
_cell.angle_alpha   90.00
_cell.angle_beta   90.00
_cell.angle_gamma   90.00
#
_symmetry.space_group_name_H-M   'P 1'
#
loop_
_entity.id
_entity.type
_entity.pdbx_description
1 polymer ?
#
loop_
_entity_poly.entity_id
_entity_poly.type
_entity_poly.pdbx_seq_one_letter_code
_entity_poly.pdbx_strand_id
1 'polypeptide(L)'
;MLDSSEAQKKKQEALRLQQDVRKKKQEILEKHIETQKMLISKLEKNKNMKLEDKAEIMKTLEALTNSITKLKDELKGVSSTSTPVKSMKTRTQMQKELLDTELDLYKKMQAGEEVTELRRKYTELQLEAAKRGILSSGRGRGMHTRGRGASRGRGRGVRGRGRGRSLSVHAVVDHRPR
;
A
#
# COMPACT_ATOMS: atom_id res chain seq x y z
N MET A 1 8.66 -28.34 3.51
CA MET A 1 8.17 -27.00 3.93
C MET A 1 9.10 -25.84 3.53
N LEU A 2 10.32 -26.09 3.02
CA LEU A 2 11.23 -25.04 2.55
C LEU A 2 10.85 -24.49 1.16
N ASP A 3 10.31 -25.35 0.28
CA ASP A 3 10.02 -25.04 -1.13
C ASP A 3 8.96 -23.95 -1.34
N SER A 4 7.97 -23.85 -0.43
CA SER A 4 6.92 -22.83 -0.54
C SER A 4 7.44 -21.43 -0.26
N SER A 5 8.42 -21.28 0.66
CA SER A 5 9.02 -19.98 0.97
C SER A 5 9.94 -19.49 -0.14
N GLU A 6 10.66 -20.41 -0.79
CA GLU A 6 11.51 -20.10 -1.94
C GLU A 6 10.66 -19.72 -3.16
N ALA A 7 9.56 -20.45 -3.41
CA ALA A 7 8.63 -20.10 -4.47
C ALA A 7 7.99 -18.72 -4.25
N GLN A 8 7.70 -18.35 -3.00
CA GLN A 8 7.18 -17.01 -2.67
C GLN A 8 8.24 -15.91 -2.86
N LYS A 9 9.49 -16.15 -2.45
CA LYS A 9 10.61 -15.21 -2.67
C LYS A 9 10.87 -15.00 -4.17
N LYS A 10 10.92 -16.08 -4.96
CA LYS A 10 11.07 -16.02 -6.42
C LYS A 10 9.92 -15.24 -7.08
N LYS A 11 8.68 -15.43 -6.63
CA LYS A 11 7.53 -14.62 -7.11
C LYS A 11 7.69 -13.14 -6.77
N GLN A 12 8.14 -12.82 -5.56
CA GLN A 12 8.36 -11.44 -5.14
C GLN A 12 9.50 -10.76 -5.89
N GLU A 13 10.59 -11.49 -6.15
CA GLU A 13 11.72 -11.04 -6.97
C GLU A 13 11.31 -10.82 -8.43
N ALA A 14 10.53 -11.73 -9.01
CA ALA A 14 10.00 -11.56 -10.37
C ALA A 14 9.13 -10.29 -10.50
N LEU A 15 8.30 -10.01 -9.49
CA LEU A 15 7.49 -8.78 -9.47
C LEU A 15 8.35 -7.52 -9.32
N ARG A 16 9.39 -7.55 -8.49
CA ARG A 16 10.35 -6.44 -8.36
C ARG A 16 11.07 -6.18 -9.68
N LEU A 17 11.60 -7.23 -10.31
CA LEU A 17 12.24 -7.14 -11.62
C LEU A 17 11.29 -6.59 -12.68
N GLN A 18 10.01 -6.99 -12.68
CA GLN A 18 9.02 -6.45 -13.59
C GLN A 18 8.78 -4.95 -13.38
N GLN A 19 8.74 -4.49 -12.12
CA GLN A 19 8.63 -3.06 -11.80
C GLN A 19 9.87 -2.29 -12.25
N ASP A 20 11.07 -2.83 -12.02
CA ASP A 20 12.32 -2.20 -12.42
C ASP A 20 12.45 -2.11 -13.94
N VAL A 21 12.03 -3.15 -14.67
CA VAL A 21 11.95 -3.11 -16.14
C VAL A 21 10.96 -2.03 -16.60
N ARG A 22 9.80 -1.88 -15.95
CA ARG A 22 8.84 -0.81 -16.27
C ARG A 22 9.42 0.58 -16.02
N LYS A 23 10.09 0.79 -14.87
CA LYS A 23 10.77 2.06 -14.55
C LYS A 23 11.85 2.40 -15.56
N LYS A 24 12.73 1.45 -15.88
CA LYS A 24 13.78 1.64 -16.90
C LYS A 24 13.20 1.98 -18.26
N LYS A 25 12.10 1.33 -18.68
CA LYS A 25 11.41 1.69 -19.94
C LYS A 25 10.85 3.12 -19.92
N GLN A 26 10.32 3.58 -18.79
CA GLN A 26 9.87 4.97 -18.62
C GLN A 26 11.05 5.95 -18.67
N GLU A 27 12.15 5.68 -17.97
CA GLU A 27 13.36 6.52 -18.00
C GLU A 27 13.95 6.63 -19.42
N ILE A 28 13.97 5.53 -20.18
CA ILE A 28 14.42 5.53 -21.58
C ILE A 28 13.48 6.38 -22.45
N LEU A 29 12.17 6.27 -22.26
CA LEU A 29 11.19 7.07 -22.97
C LEU A 29 11.37 8.57 -22.69
N GLU A 30 11.58 8.95 -21.44
CA GLU A 30 11.85 10.33 -21.02
C GLU A 30 13.12 10.87 -21.68
N LYS A 31 14.22 10.12 -21.65
CA LYS A 31 15.47 10.48 -22.32
C LYS A 31 15.28 10.69 -23.83
N HIS A 32 14.52 9.83 -24.51
CA HIS A 32 14.23 10.02 -25.93
C HIS A 32 13.40 11.28 -26.22
N ILE A 33 12.45 11.62 -25.34
CA ILE A 33 11.67 12.85 -25.46
C ILE A 33 12.55 14.08 -25.21
N GLU A 34 13.44 14.03 -24.23
CA GLU A 34 14.39 15.12 -23.94
C GLU A 34 15.35 15.36 -25.11
N THR A 35 15.95 14.31 -25.68
CA THR A 35 16.81 14.46 -26.85
C THR A 35 16.04 15.01 -28.05
N GLN A 36 14.80 14.57 -28.26
CA GLN A 36 13.93 15.11 -29.31
C GLN A 36 13.66 16.61 -29.11
N LYS A 37 13.32 17.05 -27.89
CA LYS A 37 13.11 18.47 -27.56
C LYS A 37 14.36 19.30 -27.78
N MET A 38 15.54 18.77 -27.43
CA MET A 38 16.82 19.43 -27.63
C MET A 38 17.15 19.60 -29.12
N LEU A 39 16.89 18.58 -29.94
CA LEU A 39 17.09 18.66 -31.40
C LEU A 39 16.12 19.65 -32.06
N ILE A 40 14.85 19.65 -31.67
CA ILE A 40 13.87 20.66 -32.12
C ILE A 40 14.34 22.06 -31.74
N SER A 41 14.75 22.27 -30.48
CA SER A 41 15.27 23.55 -30.01
C SER A 41 16.51 24.02 -30.81
N LYS A 42 17.38 23.08 -31.20
CA LYS A 42 18.54 23.37 -32.07
C LYS A 42 18.11 23.81 -33.47
N LEU A 43 17.09 23.18 -34.05
CA LEU A 43 16.54 23.57 -35.36
C LEU A 43 15.84 24.95 -35.31
N GLU A 44 15.10 25.23 -34.24
CA GLU A 44 14.36 26.49 -34.09
C GLU A 44 15.29 27.69 -33.89
N LYS A 45 16.37 27.51 -33.13
CA LYS A 45 17.34 28.56 -32.81
C LYS A 45 18.32 28.84 -33.95
N ASN A 46 18.67 27.82 -34.75
CA ASN A 46 19.70 27.94 -35.79
C ASN A 46 19.08 27.91 -37.19
N LYS A 47 18.62 29.07 -37.67
CA LYS A 47 17.99 29.20 -39.01
C LYS A 47 18.99 29.10 -40.18
N ASN A 48 20.28 29.34 -39.93
CA ASN A 48 21.35 29.40 -40.95
C ASN A 48 22.28 28.17 -40.91
N MET A 49 21.76 27.01 -40.52
CA MET A 49 22.53 25.76 -40.48
C MET A 49 22.70 25.13 -41.87
N LYS A 50 23.77 24.34 -42.05
CA LYS A 50 23.99 23.59 -43.31
C LYS A 50 22.83 22.64 -43.57
N LEU A 51 22.47 22.50 -44.85
CA LEU A 51 21.34 21.65 -45.26
C LEU A 51 21.59 20.16 -44.95
N GLU A 52 22.85 19.72 -45.01
CA GLU A 52 23.28 18.37 -44.64
C GLU A 52 23.00 18.08 -43.16
N ASP A 53 23.51 18.93 -42.26
CA ASP A 53 23.29 18.82 -40.81
C ASP A 53 21.78 18.86 -40.46
N LYS A 54 21.01 19.70 -41.16
CA LYS A 54 19.57 19.78 -40.98
C LYS A 54 18.87 18.48 -41.39
N ALA A 55 19.28 17.88 -42.51
CA ALA A 55 18.74 16.61 -42.97
C ALA A 55 19.08 15.45 -42.02
N GLU A 56 20.29 15.44 -41.46
CA GLU A 56 20.68 14.46 -40.43
C GLU A 56 19.84 14.61 -39.16
N ILE A 57 19.63 15.83 -38.68
CA ILE A 57 18.79 16.08 -37.51
C ILE A 57 17.34 15.62 -37.78
N MET A 58 16.78 15.89 -38.96
CA MET A 58 15.44 15.40 -39.32
C MET A 58 15.36 13.86 -39.33
N LYS A 59 16.35 13.17 -39.92
CA LYS A 59 16.42 11.70 -39.88
C LYS A 59 16.48 11.16 -38.45
N THR A 60 17.27 11.78 -37.56
CA THR A 60 17.34 11.37 -36.15
C THR A 60 16.03 11.63 -35.40
N LEU A 61 15.32 12.72 -35.70
CA LEU A 61 14.00 13.02 -35.13
C LEU A 61 12.96 11.96 -35.54
N GLU A 62 12.96 11.52 -36.80
CA GLU A 62 12.09 10.44 -37.27
C GLU A 62 12.42 9.10 -36.57
N ALA A 63 13.70 8.76 -36.45
CA ALA A 63 14.14 7.56 -35.74
C ALA A 63 13.73 7.59 -34.25
N LEU A 64 13.92 8.73 -33.57
CA LEU A 64 13.49 8.92 -32.18
C LEU A 64 11.97 8.83 -32.06
N THR A 65 11.21 9.43 -32.97
CA THR A 65 9.74 9.34 -32.97
C THR A 65 9.27 7.89 -33.11
N ASN A 66 9.88 7.12 -34.01
CA ASN A 66 9.60 5.68 -34.17
C ASN A 66 9.98 4.85 -32.93
N SER A 67 11.06 5.20 -32.25
CA SER A 67 11.44 4.52 -31.00
C SER A 67 10.47 4.85 -29.85
N ILE A 68 10.01 6.10 -29.77
CA ILE A 68 9.04 6.58 -28.78
C ILE A 68 7.69 5.88 -28.97
N THR A 69 7.19 5.75 -30.20
CA THR A 69 5.92 5.07 -30.48
C THR A 69 6.00 3.60 -30.08
N LYS A 70 7.05 2.89 -30.49
CA LYS A 70 7.28 1.48 -30.08
C LYS A 70 7.35 1.32 -28.56
N LEU A 71 8.13 2.15 -27.86
CA LEU A 71 8.25 2.08 -26.40
C LEU A 71 6.92 2.41 -25.69
N LYS A 72 6.14 3.37 -26.22
CA LYS A 72 4.80 3.68 -25.71
C LYS A 72 3.84 2.50 -25.88
N ASP A 73 3.88 1.83 -27.03
CA ASP A 73 3.00 0.70 -27.30
C ASP A 73 3.39 -0.54 -26.49
N GLU A 74 4.68 -0.78 -26.27
CA GLU A 74 5.15 -1.80 -25.33
C GLU A 74 4.73 -1.50 -23.89
N LEU A 75 4.78 -0.23 -23.46
CA LEU A 75 4.30 0.16 -22.13
C LEU A 75 2.78 -0.03 -21.99
N LYS A 76 2.00 0.24 -23.05
CA LYS A 76 0.55 -0.01 -23.08
C LYS A 76 0.20 -1.50 -23.12
N GLY A 77 0.89 -2.29 -23.95
CA GLY A 77 0.68 -3.74 -24.09
C GLY A 77 1.07 -4.53 -22.84
N VAL A 78 2.07 -4.06 -22.09
CA VAL A 78 2.43 -4.63 -20.78
C VAL A 78 1.46 -4.20 -19.67
N SER A 79 0.65 -3.16 -19.89
CA SER A 79 -0.40 -2.71 -18.97
C SER A 79 -1.71 -3.52 -19.15
N SER A 80 -1.98 -4.07 -20.33
CA SER A 80 -3.23 -4.79 -20.63
C SER A 80 -3.23 -6.28 -20.27
N THR A 81 -2.06 -6.92 -20.17
CA THR A 81 -1.94 -8.32 -19.66
C THR A 81 -1.79 -8.38 -18.15
N SER A 82 -1.64 -7.24 -17.48
CA SER A 82 -1.95 -7.16 -16.07
C SER A 82 -3.42 -6.84 -15.94
N THR A 83 -4.22 -7.85 -15.57
CA THR A 83 -5.27 -7.63 -14.57
C THR A 83 -4.79 -6.58 -13.56
N PRO A 84 -5.67 -5.78 -12.93
CA PRO A 84 -5.24 -4.98 -11.79
C PRO A 84 -4.88 -5.99 -10.70
N VAL A 85 -3.66 -6.52 -10.77
CA VAL A 85 -2.98 -7.24 -9.72
C VAL A 85 -2.91 -6.17 -8.66
N LYS A 86 -3.94 -6.17 -7.80
CA LYS A 86 -3.91 -5.59 -6.47
C LYS A 86 -2.50 -5.88 -6.02
N SER A 87 -1.69 -4.82 -6.04
CA SER A 87 -0.27 -4.86 -5.73
C SER A 87 -0.13 -5.84 -4.60
N MET A 88 0.74 -6.85 -4.71
CA MET A 88 1.06 -7.70 -3.57
C MET A 88 1.72 -6.79 -2.54
N LYS A 89 0.87 -6.08 -1.77
CA LYS A 89 1.26 -5.09 -0.78
C LYS A 89 2.16 -5.85 0.16
N THR A 90 3.41 -5.44 0.23
CA THR A 90 4.38 -6.09 1.09
C THR A 90 3.87 -6.03 2.53
N ARG A 91 4.34 -6.95 3.38
CA ARG A 91 3.93 -6.99 4.79
C ARG A 91 4.02 -5.62 5.47
N THR A 92 5.06 -4.86 5.15
CA THR A 92 5.30 -3.50 5.64
C THR A 92 4.33 -2.48 5.07
N GLN A 93 4.01 -2.55 3.78
CA GLN A 93 3.04 -1.64 3.15
C GLN A 93 1.63 -1.81 3.73
N MET A 94 1.18 -3.05 3.93
CA MET A 94 -0.14 -3.26 4.54
C MET A 94 -0.20 -2.80 6.00
N GLN A 95 0.88 -3.00 6.77
CA GLN A 95 0.95 -2.47 8.13
C GLN A 95 0.90 -0.94 8.13
N LYS A 96 1.62 -0.29 7.20
CA LYS A 96 1.60 1.15 7.04
C LYS A 96 0.18 1.65 6.69
N GLU A 97 -0.45 1.07 5.67
CA GLU A 97 -1.80 1.48 5.26
C GLU A 97 -2.85 1.26 6.36
N LEU A 98 -2.73 0.18 7.13
CA LEU A 98 -3.61 -0.08 8.28
C LEU A 98 -3.41 1.01 9.36
N LEU A 99 -2.17 1.40 9.66
CA LEU A 99 -1.89 2.46 10.62
C LEU A 99 -2.32 3.85 10.11
N ASP A 100 -2.07 4.16 8.84
CA ASP A 100 -2.46 5.43 8.24
C ASP A 100 -3.99 5.62 8.28
N THR A 101 -4.74 4.55 7.99
CA THR A 101 -6.21 4.58 8.08
C THR A 101 -6.74 4.64 9.50
N GLU A 102 -6.05 4.07 10.51
CA GLU A 102 -6.37 4.29 11.93
C GLU A 102 -6.20 5.76 12.31
N LEU A 103 -5.09 6.39 11.90
CA LEU A 103 -4.81 7.78 12.20
C LEU A 103 -5.85 8.71 11.58
N ASP A 104 -6.21 8.48 10.32
CA ASP A 104 -7.23 9.28 9.63
C ASP A 104 -8.62 9.11 10.26
N LEU A 105 -8.94 7.89 10.71
CA LEU A 105 -10.18 7.63 11.45
C LEU A 105 -10.24 8.47 12.73
N TYR A 106 -9.16 8.53 13.51
CA TYR A 106 -9.09 9.38 14.71
C TYR A 106 -9.22 10.87 14.39
N LYS A 107 -8.50 11.35 13.37
CA LYS A 107 -8.55 12.76 12.96
C LYS A 107 -9.95 13.17 12.52
N LYS A 108 -10.60 12.38 11.65
CA LYS A 108 -11.94 12.69 11.14
C LYS A 108 -13.01 12.59 12.21
N MET A 109 -12.88 11.62 13.11
CA MET A 109 -13.79 11.49 14.25
C MET A 109 -13.66 12.68 15.21
N GLN A 110 -12.44 13.20 15.44
CA GLN A 110 -12.23 14.43 16.21
C GLN A 110 -12.77 15.67 15.48
N ALA A 111 -12.64 15.72 14.16
CA ALA A 111 -13.19 16.79 13.34
C ALA A 111 -14.73 16.74 13.19
N GLY A 112 -15.39 15.68 13.68
CA GLY A 112 -16.83 15.49 13.52
C GLY A 112 -17.27 15.19 12.09
N GLU A 113 -16.34 14.81 11.22
CA GLU A 113 -16.61 14.44 9.84
C GLU A 113 -17.22 13.03 9.74
N GLU A 114 -17.82 12.73 8.59
CA GLU A 114 -18.35 11.40 8.29
C GLU A 114 -17.21 10.35 8.27
N VAL A 115 -17.37 9.29 9.07
CA VAL A 115 -16.36 8.24 9.25
C VAL A 115 -16.86 6.86 8.80
N THR A 116 -18.06 6.75 8.22
CA THR A 116 -18.63 5.42 7.95
C THR A 116 -17.88 4.71 6.84
N GLU A 117 -17.46 5.44 5.80
CA GLU A 117 -16.63 4.90 4.73
C GLU A 117 -15.23 4.52 5.22
N LEU A 118 -14.62 5.36 6.08
CA LEU A 118 -13.31 5.06 6.66
C LEU A 118 -13.37 3.82 7.56
N ARG A 119 -14.44 3.66 8.33
CA ARG A 119 -14.67 2.44 9.13
C ARG A 119 -14.78 1.20 8.25
N ARG A 120 -15.53 1.26 7.15
CA ARG A 120 -15.61 0.14 6.19
C ARG A 120 -14.23 -0.22 5.64
N LYS A 121 -13.49 0.78 5.15
CA LYS A 121 -12.12 0.58 4.62
C LYS A 121 -11.17 0.00 5.67
N TYR A 122 -11.22 0.50 6.90
CA TYR A 122 -10.40 -0.01 7.99
C TYR A 122 -10.73 -1.48 8.32
N THR A 123 -12.02 -1.85 8.36
CA THR A 123 -12.42 -3.24 8.59
C THR A 123 -11.98 -4.19 7.47
N GLU A 124 -12.04 -3.73 6.21
CA GLU A 124 -11.55 -4.50 5.06
C GLU A 124 -10.03 -4.72 5.15
N LEU A 125 -9.27 -3.69 5.50
CA LEU A 125 -7.83 -3.76 5.68
C LEU A 125 -7.45 -4.67 6.86
N GLN A 126 -8.20 -4.65 7.96
CA GLN A 126 -8.01 -5.60 9.06
C GLN A 126 -8.23 -7.06 8.60
N LEU A 127 -9.29 -7.32 7.83
CA LEU A 127 -9.57 -8.67 7.30
C LEU A 127 -8.47 -9.12 6.32
N GLU A 128 -7.97 -8.24 5.46
CA GLU A 128 -6.87 -8.55 4.54
C GLU A 128 -5.56 -8.82 5.30
N ALA A 129 -5.27 -8.02 6.33
CA ALA A 129 -4.11 -8.21 7.20
C ALA A 129 -4.21 -9.49 8.03
N ALA A 130 -5.41 -9.86 8.51
CA ALA A 130 -5.68 -11.09 9.25
C ALA A 130 -5.43 -12.32 8.37
N LYS A 131 -6.00 -12.33 7.17
CA LYS A 131 -5.85 -13.42 6.18
C LYS A 131 -4.39 -13.66 5.81
N ARG A 132 -3.55 -12.62 5.85
CA ARG A 132 -2.12 -12.71 5.54
C ARG A 132 -1.22 -12.90 6.78
N GLY A 133 -1.77 -12.97 8.00
CA GLY A 133 -0.99 -13.11 9.24
C GLY A 133 -0.12 -11.88 9.57
N ILE A 134 -0.52 -10.70 9.10
CA ILE A 134 0.23 -9.44 9.18
C ILE A 134 -0.23 -8.58 10.37
N LEU A 135 -1.44 -8.83 10.88
CA LEU A 135 -1.88 -8.30 12.17
C LEU A 135 -0.89 -8.76 13.24
N SER A 136 -0.30 -7.80 13.96
CA SER A 136 0.59 -8.11 15.08
C SER A 136 -0.16 -8.97 16.10
N SER A 137 0.37 -10.15 16.41
CA SER A 137 -0.16 -11.06 17.44
C SER A 137 -0.08 -10.47 18.86
N GLY A 138 0.35 -9.23 19.05
CA GLY A 138 0.57 -8.71 20.39
C GLY A 138 0.61 -7.19 20.43
N ARG A 139 -0.57 -6.58 20.52
CA ARG A 139 -0.74 -5.33 21.27
C ARG A 139 -1.91 -5.49 22.23
N GLY A 140 -1.58 -5.97 23.43
CA GLY A 140 -2.20 -5.51 24.66
C GLY A 140 -3.73 -5.59 24.73
N ARG A 141 -4.31 -6.76 24.48
CA ARG A 141 -5.55 -7.14 25.16
C ARG A 141 -5.36 -8.56 25.63
N GLY A 142 -5.27 -8.72 26.95
CA GLY A 142 -5.29 -10.02 27.59
C GLY A 142 -6.35 -10.85 26.89
N MET A 143 -5.92 -12.00 26.39
CA MET A 143 -6.79 -13.02 25.87
C MET A 143 -7.66 -13.46 27.05
N HIS A 144 -8.69 -12.69 27.37
CA HIS A 144 -9.93 -13.23 27.87
C HIS A 144 -10.56 -13.95 26.68
N THR A 145 -9.94 -15.07 26.27
CA THR A 145 -10.75 -16.25 26.04
C THR A 145 -11.60 -16.34 27.29
N ARG A 146 -12.85 -15.89 27.17
CA ARG A 146 -13.94 -16.24 28.04
C ARG A 146 -13.66 -17.66 28.49
N GLY A 147 -13.27 -17.81 29.74
CA GLY A 147 -13.25 -19.10 30.40
C GLY A 147 -14.67 -19.60 30.26
N ARG A 148 -14.91 -20.43 29.23
CA ARG A 148 -16.02 -21.36 29.22
C ARG A 148 -15.69 -22.26 30.40
N GLY A 149 -16.25 -21.90 31.55
CA GLY A 149 -16.33 -22.74 32.71
C GLY A 149 -17.04 -24.01 32.28
N ALA A 150 -16.26 -24.98 31.82
CA ALA A 150 -16.67 -26.35 31.76
C ALA A 150 -16.69 -26.82 33.21
N SER A 151 -17.89 -26.77 33.78
CA SER A 151 -18.28 -27.43 35.01
C SER A 151 -17.71 -28.85 35.04
N ARG A 152 -16.59 -29.03 35.73
CA ARG A 152 -16.09 -30.33 36.16
C ARG A 152 -15.77 -30.19 37.64
N GLY A 153 -16.77 -30.52 38.44
CA GLY A 153 -16.62 -30.64 39.88
C GLY A 153 -15.56 -31.67 40.22
N ARG A 154 -14.81 -31.38 41.28
CA ARG A 154 -14.29 -32.30 42.30
C ARG A 154 -13.36 -31.50 43.21
N GLY A 155 -13.64 -31.49 44.51
CA GLY A 155 -12.61 -31.21 45.51
C GLY A 155 -12.87 -30.01 46.41
N ARG A 156 -13.64 -30.24 47.48
CA ARG A 156 -13.32 -29.92 48.87
C ARG A 156 -12.52 -28.64 49.16
N GLY A 157 -13.10 -27.73 49.94
CA GLY A 157 -12.29 -26.98 50.90
C GLY A 157 -12.82 -25.63 51.36
N VAL A 158 -13.53 -25.63 52.49
CA VAL A 158 -13.36 -24.66 53.59
C VAL A 158 -13.76 -23.20 53.36
N ARG A 159 -14.94 -22.87 53.92
CA ARG A 159 -15.26 -21.71 54.77
C ARG A 159 -14.56 -20.37 54.46
N GLY A 160 -15.34 -19.40 53.99
CA GLY A 160 -15.03 -17.98 54.10
C GLY A 160 -16.28 -17.12 53.92
N ARG A 161 -17.03 -16.93 55.00
CA ARG A 161 -18.11 -15.93 55.11
C ARG A 161 -17.55 -14.54 54.81
N GLY A 162 -18.21 -13.80 53.92
CA GLY A 162 -17.89 -12.40 53.66
C GLY A 162 -19.01 -11.70 52.89
N ARG A 163 -20.21 -11.65 53.48
CA ARG A 163 -21.26 -10.73 53.03
C ARG A 163 -20.77 -9.30 53.28
N GLY A 164 -20.37 -8.60 52.21
CA GLY A 164 -20.00 -7.19 52.24
C GLY A 164 -20.75 -6.44 51.15
N ARG A 165 -22.03 -6.17 51.42
CA ARG A 165 -22.86 -5.23 50.67
C ARG A 165 -22.24 -3.84 50.87
N SER A 166 -21.62 -3.25 49.85
CA SER A 166 -21.46 -1.81 49.74
C SER A 166 -21.91 -1.35 48.35
N LEU A 167 -23.08 -0.73 48.36
CA LEU A 167 -23.54 0.15 47.31
C LEU A 167 -22.70 1.42 47.43
N SER A 168 -22.00 1.84 46.36
CA SER A 168 -21.68 3.25 46.20
C SER A 168 -21.20 3.58 44.78
N VAL A 169 -22.17 4.11 44.03
CA VAL A 169 -22.06 5.29 43.16
C VAL A 169 -21.26 5.16 41.86
N HIS A 170 -22.04 5.16 40.76
CA HIS A 170 -21.61 5.61 39.44
C HIS A 170 -20.80 6.92 39.53
N ALA A 171 -19.48 6.84 39.32
CA ALA A 171 -18.67 8.03 39.05
C ALA A 171 -18.92 8.49 37.61
N VAL A 172 -19.90 9.37 37.43
CA VAL A 172 -20.08 10.12 36.17
C VAL A 172 -19.03 11.22 36.16
N VAL A 173 -18.09 11.15 35.22
CA VAL A 173 -17.06 12.17 34.98
C VAL A 173 -17.68 13.28 34.14
N ASP A 174 -17.68 14.52 34.64
CA ASP A 174 -18.23 15.69 33.93
C ASP A 174 -17.19 16.24 32.93
N HIS A 175 -17.63 16.63 31.74
CA HIS A 175 -16.77 17.05 30.60
C HIS A 175 -17.13 18.45 30.08
N ARG A 176 -17.67 19.32 30.94
CA ARG A 176 -17.97 20.70 30.53
C ARG A 176 -16.67 21.49 30.34
N PRO A 177 -16.48 22.16 29.19
CA PRO A 177 -15.28 22.96 28.92
C PRO A 177 -15.24 24.20 29.82
N ARG A 178 -14.04 24.57 30.26
CA ARG A 178 -13.73 25.84 30.93
C ARG A 178 -13.21 26.84 29.92
#